data_AF-A0A971NQJ5-F1
#
_entry.id   AF-A0A971NQJ5-F1
#
_cell.length_a   1.000
_cell.length_b   1.000
_cell.length_c   1.000
_cell.angle_alpha   90.00
_cell.angle_beta   90.00
_cell.angle_gamma   90.00
#
_symmetry.space_group_name_H-M   'P 1'
#
loop_
_entity.id
_entity.type
_entity.pdbx_description
1 polymer ?
#
loop_
_entity_poly.entity_id
_entity_poly.type
_entity_poly.pdbx_seq_one_letter_code
_entity_poly.pdbx_strand_id
1 'polypeptide(L)' 'MSPDGELFLGLTGKELIVWEVGAHQVISTIKTDLIGNIQFAQNQKSFWVMGSNLGTLVGWTVLVS' A
#
# COMPACT_ATOMS: atom_id res chain seq x y z
N MET A 1 -2.74 5.76 5.02
CA MET A 1 -3.55 5.03 6.01
C MET A 1 -4.87 4.66 5.35
N SER A 2 -5.40 3.47 5.62
CA SER A 2 -6.72 3.05 5.13
C SER A 2 -7.82 3.90 5.78
N PRO A 3 -9.02 3.99 5.18
CA PRO A 3 -10.10 4.80 5.72
C PRO A 3 -10.59 4.36 7.13
N ASP A 4 -10.52 3.08 7.45
CA ASP A 4 -10.82 2.50 8.78
C ASP A 4 -9.67 2.68 9.80
N GLY A 5 -8.47 3.06 9.33
CA GLY A 5 -7.29 3.17 10.17
C GLY A 5 -6.65 1.84 10.56
N GLU A 6 -7.13 0.70 10.06
CA GLU A 6 -6.59 -0.63 10.40
C GLU A 6 -5.23 -0.89 9.71
N LEU A 7 -5.04 -0.32 8.52
CA LEU A 7 -3.85 -0.53 7.71
C LEU A 7 -3.09 0.77 7.42
N PHE A 8 -1.77 0.67 7.46
CA PHE A 8 -0.85 1.67 6.97
C PHE A 8 0.00 1.12 5.83
N LEU A 9 0.23 1.95 4.81
CA LEU A 9 1.10 1.63 3.68
C LEU A 9 2.26 2.61 3.65
N GLY A 10 3.47 2.08 3.56
CA GLY A 10 4.68 2.84 3.33
C GLY A 10 5.30 2.44 2.00
N LEU A 11 5.61 3.41 1.14
CA LEU A 11 6.37 3.17 -0.08
C LEU A 11 7.79 3.71 0.12
N THR A 12 8.75 2.80 0.05
CA THR A 12 10.13 3.11 -0.22
C THR A 12 10.34 2.92 -1.73
N GLY A 13 11.32 3.59 -2.33
CA GLY A 13 11.57 3.45 -3.78
C GLY A 13 11.94 2.05 -4.26
N LYS A 14 11.96 1.03 -3.38
CA LYS A 14 12.21 -0.38 -3.69
C LYS A 14 11.18 -1.35 -3.11
N GLU A 15 10.37 -0.88 -2.16
CA GLU A 15 9.51 -1.75 -1.36
C GLU A 15 8.25 -1.01 -0.95
N LEU A 16 7.13 -1.70 -1.06
CA LEU A 16 5.88 -1.32 -0.45
C LEU A 16 5.67 -2.17 0.80
N ILE A 17 5.49 -1.51 1.93
CA ILE A 17 5.32 -2.11 3.25
C ILE A 17 3.86 -1.99 3.66
N VAL A 18 3.25 -3.10 4.08
CA VAL A 18 1.90 -3.15 4.65
C VAL A 18 2.03 -3.38 6.15
N TRP A 19 1.47 -2.46 6.93
CA TRP A 19 1.54 -2.44 8.38
C TRP A 19 0.13 -2.53 8.96
N GLU A 20 -0.09 -3.44 9.90
CA GLU A 20 -1.31 -3.56 10.69
C GLU A 20 -1.21 -2.66 11.93
N VAL A 21 -2.09 -1.65 12.00
CA VAL A 21 -1.98 -0.60 13.02
C VAL A 21 -2.30 -1.15 14.41
N GLY A 22 -3.36 -1.95 14.56
CA GLY A 22 -3.76 -2.47 15.88
C GLY A 22 -2.72 -3.40 16.52
N ALA A 23 -2.00 -4.18 15.71
CA ALA A 23 -0.99 -5.13 16.17
C ALA A 23 0.44 -4.55 16.20
N HIS A 24 0.63 -3.30 15.74
CA HIS A 24 1.94 -2.66 15.62
C HIS A 24 3.00 -3.48 14.87
N GLN A 25 2.60 -4.15 13.78
CA GLN A 25 3.48 -5.07 13.06
C GLN A 25 3.39 -4.91 11.54
N VAL A 26 4.48 -5.23 10.86
CA VAL A 26 4.51 -5.39 9.40
C VAL A 26 3.90 -6.75 9.05
N ILE A 27 2.87 -6.75 8.22
CA ILE A 27 2.18 -7.97 7.79
C ILE A 27 2.53 -8.39 6.36
N SER A 28 3.11 -7.48 5.57
CA SER A 28 3.61 -7.79 4.22
C SER A 28 4.67 -6.79 3.73
N THR A 29 5.55 -7.26 2.87
CA THR A 29 6.52 -6.43 2.14
C THR A 29 6.57 -6.89 0.70
N ILE A 30 6.33 -5.97 -0.22
CA ILE A 30 6.24 -6.23 -1.65
C ILE A 30 7.37 -5.45 -2.32
N LYS A 31 8.28 -6.16 -3.00
CA LYS A 31 9.33 -5.52 -3.79
C LYS A 31 8.72 -4.83 -5.02
N THR A 32 9.12 -3.58 -5.25
CA THR A 32 8.61 -2.79 -6.37
C THR A 32 9.57 -1.64 -6.69
N ASP A 33 9.73 -1.32 -7.96
CA ASP A 33 10.53 -0.15 -8.39
C ASP A 33 9.65 1.11 -8.56
N LEU A 34 8.45 1.10 -7.98
CA LEU A 34 7.53 2.23 -8.08
C LEU A 34 7.95 3.36 -7.14
N ILE A 35 7.90 4.57 -7.69
CA ILE A 35 8.11 5.81 -6.95
C ILE A 35 6.90 6.69 -7.23
N GLY A 36 6.18 7.08 -6.19
CA GLY A 36 5.05 7.98 -6.32
C GLY A 36 4.11 7.95 -5.12
N ASN A 37 2.86 8.32 -5.38
CA ASN A 37 1.85 8.47 -4.33
C ASN A 37 1.02 7.19 -4.18
N ILE A 38 0.70 6.85 -2.93
CA ILE A 38 -0.18 5.73 -2.57
C ILE A 38 -1.56 6.29 -2.22
N GLN A 39 -2.62 5.68 -2.74
CA GLN A 39 -3.99 6.00 -2.36
C GLN A 39 -4.79 4.73 -2.08
N PHE A 40 -5.47 4.70 -0.93
CA PHE A 40 -6.42 3.64 -0.64
C PHE A 40 -7.71 3.81 -1.43
N ALA A 41 -8.26 2.70 -1.90
CA ALA A 41 -9.63 2.66 -2.40
C ALA A 41 -10.62 2.80 -1.24
N GLN A 42 -11.80 3.36 -1.51
CA GLN A 42 -12.85 3.55 -0.50
C GLN A 42 -13.38 2.23 0.08
N ASN A 43 -13.16 1.11 -0.60
CA ASN A 43 -13.52 -0.23 -0.13
C ASN A 43 -12.56 -0.78 0.95
N GLN A 44 -11.50 -0.04 1.29
CA GLN A 44 -10.58 -0.25 2.42
C GLN A 44 -9.68 -1.49 2.34
N LYS A 45 -9.95 -2.40 1.40
CA LYS A 45 -9.19 -3.65 1.15
C LYS A 45 -8.24 -3.57 -0.04
N SER A 46 -8.31 -2.50 -0.82
CA SER A 46 -7.48 -2.29 -2.00
C SER A 46 -6.81 -0.93 -1.95
N PHE A 47 -5.66 -0.82 -2.60
CA PHE A 47 -4.96 0.44 -2.78
C PHE A 47 -4.27 0.48 -4.14
N TRP A 48 -3.91 1.70 -4.55
CA TRP A 48 -3.26 2.00 -5.81
C TRP A 48 -1.98 2.76 -5.54
N VAL A 49 -0.94 2.46 -6.32
CA VAL A 49 0.29 3.26 -6.37
C VAL A 49 0.40 3.81 -7.78
N MET A 50 0.47 5.14 -7.89
CA MET A 50 0.73 5.81 -9.15
C MET A 50 2.22 6.12 -9.25
N GLY A 51 2.92 5.41 -10.12
CA GLY A 51 4.32 5.66 -10.44
C GLY A 51 4.42 6.89 -11.35
N SER A 52 4.83 8.04 -10.81
CA SER A 52 4.81 9.32 -11.53
C SER A 52 5.70 9.33 -12.77
N ASN A 53 6.81 8.59 -12.74
CA ASN A 53 7.83 8.64 -13.79
C ASN A 53 7.58 7.66 -14.94
N LEU A 54 6.67 6.69 -14.75
CA LEU A 54 6.44 5.60 -15.70
C LEU A 54 5.03 5.62 -16.30
N GLY A 55 4.20 6.60 -15.96
CA GLY A 55 2.79 6.65 -16.37
C GLY A 55 2.00 5.39 -15.99
N THR A 56 2.48 4.66 -14.96
CA THR A 56 1.97 3.34 -14.59
C THR A 56 1.13 3.45 -13.33
N LEU A 57 -0.10 2.93 -13.38
CA LEU A 57 -0.95 2.71 -12.22
C LEU A 57 -0.93 1.21 -11.89
N VAL A 58 -0.52 0.87 -10.68
CA VAL A 58 -0.55 -0.52 -10.18
C VAL A 58 -1.52 -0.60 -9.00
N GLY A 59 -2.34 -1.65 -8.98
CA GLY A 59 -3.31 -1.91 -7.92
C GLY A 59 -3.04 -3.23 -7.24
N TRP A 60 -3.21 -3.26 -5.91
CA TRP A 60 -3.18 -4.48 -5.12
C TRP A 60 -4.42 -4.60 -4.26
N THR A 61 -4.76 -5.85 -3.95
CA THR A 61 -5.75 -6.19 -2.94
C THR A 61 -5.02 -6.84 -1.76
N VAL A 62 -5.26 -6.31 -0.57
CA VAL A 62 -4.79 -6.91 0.68
C VAL A 62 -5.88 -7.88 1.14
N LEU A 63 -5.53 -9.16 1.23
CA LEU A 63 -6.37 -10.16 1.85
C LEU A 63 -5.89 -10.30 3.31
N VAL A 64 -6.61 -9.66 4.22
CA VAL A 64 -6.52 -9.93 5.65
C VAL A 64 -7.45 -11.11 5.95
N SER A 65 -6.91 -12.15 6.59
CA SER A 65 -7.62 -13.34 7.03
C SER A 65 -8.41 -13.10 8.30
#